data_AF-A0A4U1IQD1-F1
#
_entry.id   AF-A0A4U1IQD1-F1
#
_cell.length_a   1.000
_cell.length_b   1.000
_cell.length_c   1.000
_cell.angle_alpha   90.00
_cell.angle_beta   90.00
_cell.angle_gamma   90.00
#
_symmetry.space_group_name_H-M   'P 1'
#
loop_
_entity.id
_entity.type
_entity.pdbx_description
1 polymer ?
#
loop_
_entity_poly.entity_id
_entity_poly.type
_entity_poly.pdbx_seq_one_letter_code
_entity_poly.pdbx_strand_id
1 'polypeptide(L)'
;MTEIVKPTFEPFPKIPRLNRLCVATEKIDGTNACIYVGEPVSPNAGAPNPTLLLAGSRSKWITPQDDNYGFARWVEEHREELITGLGPGLHYGEWWGAGIQRRYGLQEKRFSLFDTQRWGDNAERPACCNVVPVLAQGMDIRAVTEKALALLRKEGSRAAPGFMQPEGVVIIHSASGGSFKVTLEKDEAPKGQGKEEPRALQRRPSR
;
A
#
# COMPACT_ATOMS: atom_id res chain seq x y z
N MET A 1 -39.31 -40.70 2.35
CA MET A 1 -37.84 -40.53 2.25
C MET A 1 -37.56 -39.07 2.50
N THR A 2 -36.76 -38.72 3.51
CA THR A 2 -36.43 -37.32 3.80
C THR A 2 -35.36 -36.86 2.82
N GLU A 3 -35.63 -35.80 2.08
CA GLU A 3 -34.69 -35.24 1.11
C GLU A 3 -33.55 -34.53 1.85
N ILE A 4 -32.30 -34.93 1.56
CA ILE A 4 -31.11 -34.27 2.14
C ILE A 4 -30.74 -33.10 1.23
N VAL A 5 -30.94 -31.87 1.71
CA VAL A 5 -30.39 -30.67 1.07
C VAL A 5 -28.88 -30.61 1.34
N LYS A 6 -28.06 -30.73 0.31
CA LYS A 6 -26.60 -30.59 0.42
C LYS A 6 -26.22 -29.11 0.38
N PRO A 7 -25.26 -28.65 1.19
CA PRO A 7 -24.70 -27.31 1.05
C PRO A 7 -23.99 -27.16 -0.31
N THR A 8 -23.83 -25.92 -0.77
CA THR A 8 -22.96 -25.61 -1.91
C THR A 8 -21.57 -26.15 -1.66
N PHE A 9 -21.06 -26.96 -2.59
CA PHE A 9 -19.72 -27.52 -2.48
C PHE A 9 -18.68 -26.44 -2.79
N GLU A 10 -17.83 -26.13 -1.82
CA GLU A 10 -16.67 -25.29 -2.00
C GLU A 10 -15.42 -26.17 -2.10
N PRO A 11 -14.73 -26.21 -3.26
CA PRO A 11 -13.52 -27.02 -3.41
C PRO A 11 -12.39 -26.46 -2.53
N PHE A 12 -11.55 -27.35 -2.01
CA PHE A 12 -10.34 -26.95 -1.30
C PHE A 12 -9.42 -26.14 -2.25
N PRO A 13 -8.89 -24.99 -1.82
CA PRO A 13 -8.06 -24.16 -2.68
C PRO A 13 -6.74 -24.86 -3.04
N LYS A 14 -6.18 -24.50 -4.19
CA LYS A 14 -4.86 -24.99 -4.59
C LYS A 14 -3.81 -24.52 -3.58
N ILE A 15 -2.90 -25.42 -3.19
CA ILE A 15 -1.77 -25.10 -2.31
C ILE A 15 -0.62 -24.52 -3.16
N PRO A 16 -0.19 -23.28 -2.93
CA PRO A 16 0.95 -22.69 -3.64
C PRO A 16 2.25 -23.41 -3.30
N ARG A 17 3.16 -23.52 -4.28
CA ARG A 17 4.52 -24.03 -4.04
C ARG A 17 5.38 -22.94 -3.40
N LEU A 18 6.07 -23.26 -2.31
CA LEU A 18 6.94 -22.33 -1.57
C LEU A 18 8.16 -21.84 -2.35
N ASN A 19 8.79 -22.71 -3.14
CA ASN A 19 10.05 -22.37 -3.83
C ASN A 19 9.73 -21.67 -5.15
N ARG A 20 9.33 -20.42 -5.05
CA ARG A 20 8.93 -19.54 -6.16
C ARG A 20 9.50 -18.14 -5.93
N LEU A 21 9.47 -17.32 -6.98
CA LEU A 21 10.04 -15.98 -6.93
C LEU A 21 9.38 -15.18 -5.79
N CYS A 22 10.22 -14.66 -4.92
CA CYS A 22 9.90 -13.72 -3.86
C CYS A 22 10.54 -12.37 -4.20
N VAL A 23 9.78 -11.30 -4.03
CA VAL A 23 10.23 -9.93 -4.23
C VAL A 23 10.04 -9.19 -2.91
N ALA A 24 11.12 -8.70 -2.32
CA ALA A 24 11.09 -7.83 -1.15
C ALA A 24 11.17 -6.38 -1.58
N THR A 25 10.19 -5.58 -1.16
CA THR A 25 10.16 -4.13 -1.33
C THR A 25 10.30 -3.45 0.03
N GLU A 26 10.71 -2.18 0.03
CA GLU A 26 10.64 -1.39 1.26
C GLU A 26 9.18 -1.21 1.68
N LYS A 27 8.90 -1.52 2.95
CA LYS A 27 7.65 -1.14 3.58
C LYS A 27 7.73 0.34 3.95
N ILE A 28 6.93 1.15 3.27
CA ILE A 28 6.78 2.56 3.56
C ILE A 28 5.67 2.74 4.59
N ASP A 29 5.93 3.53 5.63
CA ASP A 29 4.99 3.85 6.69
C ASP A 29 4.22 5.12 6.30
N GLY A 30 3.09 4.95 5.64
CA GLY A 30 2.18 6.01 5.26
C GLY A 30 0.73 5.62 5.53
N THR A 31 -0.10 5.76 4.52
CA THR A 31 -1.44 5.18 4.50
C THR A 31 -1.71 4.52 3.15
N ASN A 32 -2.37 3.38 3.19
CA ASN A 32 -2.83 2.71 1.98
C ASN A 32 -3.79 3.61 1.20
N ALA A 33 -3.60 3.64 -0.12
CA ALA A 33 -4.44 4.35 -1.05
C ALA A 33 -4.55 3.60 -2.38
N CYS A 34 -5.60 3.89 -3.15
CA CYS A 34 -5.78 3.35 -4.48
C CYS A 34 -6.41 4.36 -5.45
N ILE A 35 -6.15 4.15 -6.73
CA ILE A 35 -6.72 4.93 -7.83
C ILE A 35 -7.42 3.95 -8.77
N TYR A 36 -8.69 4.20 -9.06
CA TYR A 36 -9.42 3.48 -10.11
C TYR A 36 -9.52 4.35 -11.35
N VAL A 37 -9.18 3.77 -12.50
CA VAL A 37 -9.40 4.35 -13.82
C VAL A 37 -10.32 3.42 -14.59
N GLY A 38 -11.43 3.91 -15.11
CA GLY A 38 -12.34 3.07 -15.88
C GLY A 38 -13.46 3.85 -16.53
N GLU A 39 -14.50 3.14 -16.95
CA GLU A 39 -15.68 3.77 -17.55
C GLU A 39 -16.73 4.09 -16.49
N PRO A 40 -17.46 5.21 -16.63
CA PRO A 40 -18.60 5.51 -15.80
C PRO A 40 -19.72 4.50 -16.11
N VAL A 41 -20.37 3.97 -15.07
CA VAL A 41 -21.38 2.91 -15.20
C VAL A 41 -22.75 3.45 -15.68
N SER A 42 -22.80 4.65 -16.30
CA SER A 42 -24.05 5.25 -16.76
C SER A 42 -24.22 5.12 -18.28
N PRO A 43 -25.21 4.35 -18.76
CA PRO A 43 -25.46 4.16 -20.20
C PRO A 43 -26.20 5.33 -20.89
N ASN A 44 -26.57 6.41 -20.17
CA ASN A 44 -27.52 7.42 -20.66
C ASN A 44 -26.98 8.85 -20.71
N ALA A 45 -25.80 9.07 -21.31
CA ALA A 45 -25.42 10.40 -21.76
C ALA A 45 -24.89 10.30 -23.18
N GLY A 46 -25.54 10.96 -24.14
CA GLY A 46 -25.08 11.11 -25.53
C GLY A 46 -23.81 11.95 -25.68
N ALA A 47 -22.93 11.93 -24.68
CA ALA A 47 -21.59 12.49 -24.67
C ALA A 47 -20.58 11.32 -24.67
N PRO A 48 -19.35 11.50 -25.19
CA PRO A 48 -18.30 10.50 -25.01
C PRO A 48 -18.17 10.20 -23.51
N ASN A 49 -18.30 8.92 -23.12
CA ASN A 49 -18.21 8.49 -21.73
C ASN A 49 -16.90 9.00 -21.12
N PRO A 50 -16.90 10.00 -20.21
CA PRO A 50 -15.67 10.53 -19.66
C PRO A 50 -15.04 9.46 -18.77
N THR A 51 -13.72 9.21 -18.90
CA THR A 51 -13.03 8.25 -18.03
C THR A 51 -13.25 8.59 -16.56
N LEU A 52 -13.81 7.64 -15.82
CA LEU A 52 -14.02 7.71 -14.39
C LEU A 52 -12.68 7.53 -13.67
N LEU A 53 -12.33 8.52 -12.85
CA LEU A 53 -11.19 8.49 -11.95
C LEU A 53 -11.70 8.56 -10.51
N LEU A 54 -11.39 7.56 -9.69
CA LEU A 54 -11.76 7.53 -8.27
C LEU A 54 -10.53 7.36 -7.39
N ALA A 55 -10.50 8.06 -6.28
CA ALA A 55 -9.52 7.87 -5.21
C ALA A 55 -10.14 7.02 -4.08
N GLY A 56 -9.35 6.09 -3.54
CA GLY A 56 -9.74 5.23 -2.43
C GLY A 56 -8.68 5.20 -1.33
N SER A 57 -9.14 4.97 -0.11
CA SER A 57 -8.33 4.53 1.03
C SER A 57 -8.38 3.01 1.16
N ARG A 58 -7.85 2.46 2.25
CA ARG A 58 -7.91 1.01 2.55
C ARG A 58 -9.32 0.43 2.52
N SER A 59 -10.33 1.18 2.95
CA SER A 59 -11.65 0.63 3.26
C SER A 59 -12.82 1.37 2.62
N LYS A 60 -12.57 2.50 1.94
CA LYS A 60 -13.62 3.30 1.32
C LYS A 60 -13.07 4.15 0.17
N TRP A 61 -13.94 4.45 -0.80
CA TRP A 61 -13.75 5.58 -1.72
C TRP A 61 -13.80 6.89 -0.94
N ILE A 62 -13.04 7.87 -1.41
CA ILE A 62 -12.83 9.16 -0.75
C ILE A 62 -12.99 10.29 -1.76
N THR A 63 -13.23 11.50 -1.26
CA THR A 63 -13.37 12.71 -2.07
C THR A 63 -12.49 13.81 -1.50
N PRO A 64 -12.25 14.92 -2.22
CA PRO A 64 -11.55 16.07 -1.65
C PRO A 64 -12.20 16.65 -0.38
N GLN A 65 -13.49 16.35 -0.13
CA GLN A 65 -14.24 16.77 1.06
C GLN A 65 -14.14 15.75 2.22
N ASP A 66 -14.07 14.45 1.92
CA ASP A 66 -13.81 13.36 2.88
C ASP A 66 -12.55 12.62 2.44
N ASP A 67 -11.39 13.24 2.74
CA ASP A 67 -10.09 12.93 2.15
C ASP A 67 -9.23 12.03 3.06
N ASN A 68 -8.18 11.43 2.48
CA ASN A 68 -7.12 10.70 3.15
C ASN A 68 -5.79 11.49 3.07
N TYR A 69 -5.61 12.46 3.97
CA TYR A 69 -4.43 13.34 4.02
C TYR A 69 -4.17 14.10 2.70
N GLY A 70 -5.22 14.51 2.00
CA GLY A 70 -5.12 15.26 0.73
C GLY A 70 -4.85 14.38 -0.49
N PHE A 71 -4.92 13.05 -0.36
CA PHE A 71 -4.76 12.14 -1.49
C PHE A 71 -5.85 12.32 -2.54
N ALA A 72 -7.12 12.43 -2.13
CA ALA A 72 -8.22 12.55 -3.10
C ALA A 72 -8.10 13.85 -3.89
N ARG A 73 -7.74 14.94 -3.22
CA ARG A 73 -7.40 16.21 -3.87
C ARG A 73 -6.22 16.08 -4.82
N TRP A 74 -5.13 15.45 -4.41
CA TRP A 74 -3.95 15.24 -5.24
C TRP A 74 -4.27 14.44 -6.52
N VAL A 75 -5.14 13.43 -6.42
CA VAL A 75 -5.63 12.65 -7.57
C VAL A 75 -6.40 13.53 -8.56
N GLU A 76 -7.27 14.43 -8.08
CA GLU A 76 -7.98 15.37 -8.95
C GLU A 76 -7.04 16.37 -9.62
N GLU A 77 -6.03 16.87 -8.89
CA GLU A 77 -5.02 17.80 -9.42
C GLU A 77 -4.15 17.16 -10.52
N HIS A 78 -4.00 15.83 -10.53
CA HIS A 78 -3.20 15.07 -11.52
C HIS A 78 -4.07 14.22 -12.46
N ARG A 79 -5.36 14.55 -12.60
CA ARG A 79 -6.37 13.71 -13.27
C ARG A 79 -5.96 13.23 -14.67
N GLU A 80 -5.53 14.14 -15.54
CA GLU A 80 -5.19 13.82 -16.93
C GLU A 80 -3.98 12.87 -17.00
N GLU A 81 -2.92 13.20 -16.26
CA GLU A 81 -1.70 12.39 -16.20
C GLU A 81 -1.97 10.98 -15.65
N LEU A 82 -2.80 10.88 -14.61
CA LEU A 82 -3.16 9.61 -13.99
C LEU A 82 -4.04 8.76 -14.90
N ILE A 83 -5.02 9.35 -15.59
CA ILE A 83 -5.87 8.61 -16.55
C ILE A 83 -5.02 8.03 -17.67
N THR A 84 -4.18 8.86 -18.31
CA THR A 84 -3.36 8.43 -19.44
C THR A 84 -2.26 7.46 -19.02
N GLY A 85 -1.56 7.75 -17.93
CA GLY A 85 -0.38 6.99 -17.54
C GLY A 85 -0.68 5.70 -16.77
N LEU A 86 -1.73 5.66 -15.94
CA LEU A 86 -2.09 4.41 -15.24
C LEU A 86 -2.89 3.47 -16.14
N GLY A 87 -3.73 4.02 -17.02
CA GLY A 87 -4.68 3.27 -17.82
C GLY A 87 -5.74 2.53 -16.97
N PRO A 88 -6.68 1.81 -17.62
CA PRO A 88 -7.80 1.18 -16.93
C PRO A 88 -7.37 0.18 -15.85
N GLY A 89 -8.14 0.15 -14.76
CA GLY A 89 -7.97 -0.78 -13.65
C GLY A 89 -7.86 -0.10 -12.28
N LEU A 90 -7.53 -0.92 -11.28
CA LEU A 90 -7.36 -0.51 -9.90
C LEU A 90 -5.89 -0.57 -9.51
N HIS A 91 -5.33 0.57 -9.12
CA HIS A 91 -3.91 0.77 -8.87
C HIS A 91 -3.69 1.07 -7.40
N TYR A 92 -3.01 0.18 -6.70
CA TYR A 92 -2.74 0.32 -5.27
C TYR A 92 -1.34 0.86 -5.01
N GLY A 93 -1.23 1.68 -3.97
CA GLY A 93 0.05 2.21 -3.51
C GLY A 93 -0.03 2.75 -2.08
N GLU A 94 1.10 3.29 -1.65
CA GLU A 94 1.22 4.00 -0.38
C GLU A 94 1.19 5.51 -0.62
N TRP A 95 0.36 6.23 0.14
CA TRP A 95 0.38 7.67 0.24
C TRP A 95 1.15 8.07 1.51
N TRP A 96 2.27 8.79 1.36
CA TRP A 96 3.24 8.99 2.44
C TRP A 96 3.98 10.32 2.32
N GLY A 97 4.75 10.69 3.35
CA GLY A 97 5.55 11.92 3.38
C GLY A 97 5.00 12.97 4.34
N ALA A 98 5.09 14.24 3.98
CA ALA A 98 4.77 15.37 4.85
C ALA A 98 3.39 15.27 5.52
N GLY A 99 3.39 15.21 6.85
CA GLY A 99 2.17 15.13 7.67
C GLY A 99 1.54 13.74 7.77
N ILE A 100 2.24 12.68 7.34
CA ILE A 100 1.76 11.29 7.39
C ILE A 100 2.82 10.41 8.08
N GLN A 101 2.42 9.75 9.18
CA GLN A 101 3.20 8.77 9.93
C GLN A 101 4.68 9.18 10.13
N ARG A 102 5.65 8.36 9.69
CA ARG A 102 7.09 8.59 9.85
C ARG A 102 7.61 9.84 9.13
N ARG A 103 6.83 10.40 8.19
CA ARG A 103 7.16 11.58 7.34
C ARG A 103 8.40 11.43 6.45
N TYR A 104 9.36 10.58 6.81
CA TYR A 104 10.58 10.30 6.08
C TYR A 104 11.45 11.54 5.81
N GLY A 105 11.32 12.57 6.64
CA GLY A 105 12.00 13.87 6.46
C GLY A 105 11.51 14.69 5.25
N LEU A 106 10.43 14.27 4.58
CA LEU A 106 9.92 14.93 3.38
C LEU A 106 9.11 16.19 3.71
N GLN A 107 9.14 17.15 2.78
CA GLN A 107 8.31 18.37 2.81
C GLN A 107 7.07 18.24 1.91
N GLU A 108 7.11 17.29 0.98
CA GLU A 108 6.04 16.91 0.08
C GLU A 108 5.42 15.56 0.46
N LYS A 109 4.28 15.25 -0.16
CA LYS A 109 3.67 13.91 -0.13
C LYS A 109 3.93 13.20 -1.44
N ARG A 110 4.02 11.87 -1.39
CA ARG A 110 4.31 11.01 -2.55
C ARG A 110 3.32 9.86 -2.58
N PHE A 111 2.90 9.48 -3.77
CA PHE A 111 2.20 8.22 -4.01
C PHE A 111 3.17 7.20 -4.60
N SER A 112 3.31 6.03 -3.98
CA SER A 112 4.21 4.96 -4.44
C SER A 112 3.44 3.69 -4.72
N LEU A 113 3.36 3.31 -6.00
CA LEU A 113 2.66 2.10 -6.46
C LEU A 113 3.33 0.83 -5.91
N PHE A 114 2.52 -0.18 -5.63
CA PHE A 114 3.01 -1.47 -5.11
C PHE A 114 3.41 -2.47 -6.20
N ASP A 115 2.83 -2.38 -7.38
CA ASP A 115 3.13 -3.31 -8.49
C ASP A 115 4.45 -2.93 -9.15
N THR A 116 5.55 -3.46 -8.59
CA THR A 116 6.91 -3.20 -9.08
C THR A 116 7.18 -3.82 -10.45
N GLN A 117 6.42 -4.85 -10.84
CA GLN A 117 6.59 -5.48 -12.14
C GLN A 117 6.02 -4.58 -13.24
N ARG A 118 4.85 -4.00 -13.00
CA ARG A 118 4.21 -3.08 -13.93
C ARG A 118 4.83 -1.70 -13.93
N TRP A 119 5.25 -1.20 -12.76
CA TRP A 119 5.62 0.22 -12.59
C TRP A 119 7.09 0.44 -12.24
N GLY A 120 7.92 -0.59 -12.42
CA GLY A 120 9.35 -0.55 -12.14
C GLY A 120 10.14 0.32 -13.12
N ASP A 121 9.67 0.46 -14.36
CA ASP A 121 10.25 1.37 -15.33
C ASP A 121 9.65 2.78 -15.18
N ASN A 122 10.53 3.78 -15.07
CA ASN A 122 10.11 5.18 -15.00
C ASN A 122 9.54 5.68 -16.33
N ALA A 123 9.88 5.06 -17.46
CA ALA A 123 9.33 5.43 -18.77
C ALA A 123 7.86 5.01 -18.95
N GLU A 124 7.42 4.00 -18.19
CA GLU A 124 6.06 3.44 -18.29
C GLU A 124 5.09 3.99 -17.22
N ARG A 125 5.60 4.58 -16.14
CA ARG A 125 4.79 5.07 -15.00
C ARG A 125 4.52 6.58 -15.12
N PRO A 126 3.34 7.09 -14.68
CA PRO A 126 3.13 8.53 -14.51
C PRO A 126 4.25 9.18 -13.69
N ALA A 127 4.71 10.37 -14.11
CA ALA A 127 5.78 11.11 -13.45
C ALA A 127 5.39 11.56 -12.02
N CYS A 128 4.10 11.81 -11.78
CA CYS A 128 3.55 12.12 -10.47
C CYS A 128 3.55 10.91 -9.52
N CYS A 129 3.69 9.69 -10.05
CA CYS A 129 3.76 8.46 -9.28
C CYS A 129 5.20 8.02 -9.05
N ASN A 130 5.43 7.40 -7.90
CA ASN A 130 6.63 6.63 -7.57
C ASN A 130 6.27 5.13 -7.56
N VAL A 131 7.26 4.27 -7.31
CA VAL A 131 7.06 2.85 -7.02
C VAL A 131 7.83 2.49 -5.75
N VAL A 132 7.31 1.58 -4.93
CA VAL A 132 8.06 1.08 -3.78
C VAL A 132 9.37 0.43 -4.26
N PRO A 133 10.53 0.73 -3.63
CA PRO A 133 11.80 0.23 -4.11
C PRO A 133 11.92 -1.27 -3.84
N VAL A 134 12.35 -2.02 -4.84
CA VAL A 134 12.77 -3.42 -4.69
C VAL A 134 14.13 -3.46 -3.99
N LEU A 135 14.24 -4.22 -2.91
CA LEU A 135 15.45 -4.36 -2.10
C LEU A 135 16.17 -5.69 -2.36
N ALA A 136 15.42 -6.76 -2.59
CA ALA A 136 15.95 -8.09 -2.86
C ALA A 136 14.93 -8.95 -3.63
N GLN A 137 15.44 -9.92 -4.39
CA GLN A 137 14.63 -10.94 -5.06
C GLN A 137 15.35 -12.29 -5.02
N GLY A 138 14.57 -13.39 -5.05
CA GLY A 138 15.11 -14.74 -5.01
C GLY A 138 14.05 -15.81 -4.74
N MET A 139 14.46 -17.07 -4.68
CA MET A 139 13.56 -18.23 -4.53
C MET A 139 13.34 -18.65 -3.07
N ASP A 140 14.22 -18.23 -2.16
CA ASP A 140 14.09 -18.48 -0.73
C ASP A 140 13.57 -17.22 -0.04
N ILE A 141 12.32 -17.29 0.45
CA ILE A 141 11.63 -16.17 1.09
C ILE A 141 12.39 -15.63 2.30
N ARG A 142 13.03 -16.49 3.10
CA ARG A 142 13.78 -16.08 4.30
C ARG A 142 15.06 -15.37 3.91
N ALA A 143 15.83 -15.95 2.98
CA ALA A 143 17.07 -15.33 2.51
C ALA A 143 16.82 -13.96 1.85
N VAL A 144 15.74 -13.84 1.07
CA VAL A 144 15.29 -12.58 0.45
C VAL A 144 14.92 -11.54 1.52
N THR A 145 14.17 -11.96 2.54
CA THR A 145 13.77 -11.11 3.66
C THR A 145 14.98 -10.58 4.43
N GLU A 146 15.89 -11.45 4.85
CA GLU A 146 17.07 -11.07 5.62
C GLU A 146 18.00 -10.14 4.84
N LYS A 147 18.19 -10.42 3.54
CA LYS A 147 18.99 -9.54 2.67
C LYS A 147 18.39 -8.13 2.60
N ALA A 148 17.07 -8.02 2.43
CA ALA A 148 16.38 -6.74 2.34
C ALA A 148 16.43 -5.98 3.68
N LEU A 149 16.20 -6.66 4.81
CA LEU A 149 16.31 -6.05 6.14
C LEU A 149 17.75 -5.59 6.44
N ALA A 150 18.76 -6.38 6.07
CA ALA A 150 20.16 -6.01 6.24
C ALA A 150 20.51 -4.74 5.43
N LEU A 151 19.97 -4.60 4.22
CA LEU A 151 20.14 -3.40 3.40
C LEU A 151 19.55 -2.17 4.11
N LEU A 152 18.31 -2.25 4.59
CA LEU A 152 17.65 -1.15 5.28
C LEU A 152 18.33 -0.76 6.59
N ARG A 153 18.84 -1.73 7.37
CA ARG A 153 19.61 -1.45 8.60
C ARG A 153 20.90 -0.71 8.30
N LYS A 154 21.57 -1.06 7.21
CA LYS A 154 22.87 -0.51 6.83
C LYS A 154 22.74 0.87 6.17
N GLU A 155 21.78 1.02 5.27
CA GLU A 155 21.70 2.16 4.35
C GLU A 155 20.53 3.11 4.64
N GLY A 156 19.60 2.70 5.52
CA GLY A 156 18.35 3.43 5.73
C GLY A 156 17.34 3.19 4.62
N SER A 157 16.37 4.10 4.51
CA SER A 157 15.33 4.08 3.50
C SER A 157 15.90 4.28 2.09
N ARG A 158 15.52 3.39 1.16
CA ARG A 158 15.77 3.55 -0.27
C ARG A 158 14.74 4.47 -0.91
N ALA A 159 13.52 4.50 -0.38
CA ALA A 159 12.47 5.41 -0.84
C ALA A 159 12.75 6.88 -0.47
N ALA A 160 13.43 7.12 0.66
CA ALA A 160 13.85 8.44 1.13
C ALA A 160 15.33 8.43 1.56
N PRO A 161 16.27 8.68 0.62
CA PRO A 161 17.69 8.70 0.92
C PRO A 161 18.05 9.58 2.12
N GLY A 162 18.87 9.05 3.03
CA GLY A 162 19.28 9.73 4.26
C GLY A 162 18.35 9.52 5.47
N PHE A 163 17.17 8.91 5.28
CA PHE A 163 16.28 8.57 6.38
C PHE A 163 16.64 7.21 6.99
N MET A 164 17.24 7.21 8.19
CA MET A 164 17.83 6.01 8.82
C MET A 164 16.87 5.17 9.66
N GLN A 165 15.57 5.46 9.65
CA GLN A 165 14.56 4.73 10.44
C GLN A 165 13.44 4.14 9.54
N PRO A 166 13.77 3.38 8.47
CA PRO A 166 12.76 2.75 7.62
C PRO A 166 11.90 1.77 8.43
N GLU A 167 10.65 1.54 8.01
CA GLU A 167 9.72 0.71 8.78
C GLU A 167 10.05 -0.78 8.70
N GLY A 168 10.41 -1.26 7.51
CA GLY A 168 10.66 -2.67 7.25
C GLY A 168 10.50 -3.04 5.79
N VAL A 169 10.05 -4.27 5.54
CA VAL A 169 9.92 -4.85 4.20
C VAL A 169 8.55 -5.49 3.99
N VAL A 170 8.09 -5.49 2.75
CA VAL A 170 6.97 -6.33 2.27
C VAL A 170 7.53 -7.36 1.32
N ILE A 171 7.17 -8.63 1.49
CA ILE A 171 7.62 -9.73 0.64
C ILE A 171 6.43 -10.33 -0.09
N ILE A 172 6.46 -10.23 -1.42
CA ILE A 172 5.43 -10.75 -2.31
C ILE A 172 5.89 -12.13 -2.80
N HIS A 173 5.06 -13.15 -2.58
CA HIS A 173 5.34 -14.51 -3.05
C HIS A 173 4.49 -14.85 -4.28
N SER A 174 5.13 -14.85 -5.45
CA SER A 174 4.52 -14.96 -6.80
C SER A 174 3.48 -16.06 -6.96
N ALA A 175 3.74 -17.28 -6.47
CA ALA A 175 2.79 -18.37 -6.67
C ALA A 175 1.59 -18.36 -5.71
N SER A 176 1.68 -17.61 -4.62
CA SER A 176 0.58 -17.49 -3.64
C SER A 176 -0.31 -16.28 -3.91
N GLY A 177 0.22 -15.24 -4.57
CA GLY A 177 -0.37 -13.91 -4.61
C GLY A 177 -0.39 -13.18 -3.26
N GLY A 178 -0.02 -13.87 -2.18
CA GLY A 178 0.06 -13.33 -0.83
C GLY A 178 1.29 -12.47 -0.62
N SER A 179 1.16 -11.55 0.35
CA SER A 179 2.23 -10.69 0.81
C SER A 179 2.42 -10.85 2.31
N PHE A 180 3.67 -10.84 2.75
CA PHE A 180 4.07 -10.84 4.15
C PHE A 180 4.79 -9.54 4.45
N LYS A 181 4.89 -9.15 5.72
CA LYS A 181 5.67 -8.00 6.13
C LYS A 181 6.54 -8.36 7.32
N VAL A 182 7.71 -7.72 7.39
CA VAL A 182 8.59 -7.75 8.55
C VAL A 182 9.02 -6.32 8.83
N THR A 183 8.83 -5.88 10.06
CA THR A 183 9.22 -4.55 10.54
C THR A 183 10.58 -4.61 11.24
N LEU A 184 11.38 -3.56 11.11
CA LEU A 184 12.69 -3.50 11.77
C LEU A 184 12.58 -3.32 13.28
N GLU A 185 11.50 -2.69 13.71
CA GLU A 185 11.18 -2.43 15.11
C GLU A 185 9.82 -3.02 15.44
N LYS A 186 9.70 -3.70 16.58
CA LYS A 186 8.42 -4.18 17.14
C LYS A 186 7.67 -5.20 16.26
N ASP A 187 8.39 -6.02 15.49
CA ASP A 187 7.74 -7.02 14.62
C ASP A 187 6.91 -8.06 15.38
N GLU A 188 7.37 -8.43 16.56
CA GLU A 188 6.68 -9.38 17.45
C GLU A 188 5.52 -8.74 18.25
N ALA A 189 5.33 -7.42 18.19
CA ALA A 189 4.32 -6.74 18.98
C ALA A 189 2.90 -7.04 18.43
N PRO A 190 1.96 -7.50 19.28
CA PRO A 190 0.57 -7.71 18.87
C PRO A 190 -0.04 -6.42 18.34
N LYS A 191 -0.76 -6.53 17.21
CA LYS A 191 -1.43 -5.39 16.57
C LYS A 191 -2.43 -4.74 17.55
N GLY A 192 -2.15 -3.53 18.03
CA GLY A 192 -3.08 -2.73 18.85
C GLY A 192 -2.55 -2.17 20.17
N GLN A 193 -1.35 -2.55 20.62
CA GLN A 193 -0.76 -2.01 21.86
C GLN A 193 0.12 -0.78 21.57
N GLY A 194 -0.51 0.38 21.44
CA GLY A 194 0.21 1.64 21.21
C GLY A 194 -0.59 2.91 21.53
N LYS A 195 -1.71 2.80 22.23
CA LYS A 195 -2.46 3.95 22.74
C LYS A 195 -2.54 3.85 24.27
N GLU A 196 -1.45 4.18 24.96
CA GLU A 196 -1.59 4.64 26.33
C GLU A 196 -2.12 6.07 26.27
N GLU A 197 -3.41 6.25 26.56
CA GLU A 197 -3.95 7.56 26.88
C GLU A 197 -3.21 8.11 28.11
N PRO A 198 -2.88 9.41 28.15
CA PRO A 198 -2.25 9.98 29.32
C PRO A 198 -3.21 9.86 30.50
N ARG A 199 -2.80 9.12 31.53
CA ARG A 199 -3.52 9.06 32.82
C ARG A 199 -3.75 10.48 33.30
N ALA A 200 -5.02 10.90 33.31
CA ALA A 200 -5.42 12.16 33.90
C ALA A 200 -4.89 12.24 35.34
N LEU A 201 -4.12 13.29 35.60
CA LEU A 201 -3.60 13.63 36.92
C LEU A 201 -4.78 13.72 37.90
N GLN A 202 -4.91 12.76 38.81
CA GLN A 202 -5.90 12.81 39.88
C GLN A 202 -5.62 14.04 40.73
N ARG A 203 -6.49 15.05 40.61
CA ARG A 203 -6.52 16.19 41.53
C ARG A 203 -6.84 15.65 42.93
N ARG A 204 -5.92 15.80 43.87
CA ARG A 204 -6.20 15.58 45.30
C ARG A 204 -7.28 16.57 45.73
N PRO A 205 -8.33 16.15 46.46
CA PRO A 205 -9.21 17.10 47.10
C PRO A 205 -8.45 17.75 48.26
N SER A 206 -8.43 19.07 48.25
CA SER A 206 -7.99 19.90 49.36
C SER A 206 -8.96 19.75 50.53
N ARG A 207 -8.47 19.23 51.66
CA ARG A 207 -8.88 19.59 53.02
C ARG A 207 -7.67 19.58 53.92
#